data_AF-A0A955X3G0-F1
#
_entry.id   AF-A0A955X3G0-F1
#
_cell.length_a   1.000
_cell.length_b   1.000
_cell.length_c   1.000
_cell.angle_alpha   90.00
_cell.angle_beta   90.00
_cell.angle_gamma   90.00
#
_symmetry.space_group_name_H-M   'P 1'
#
loop_
_entity.id
_entity.type
_entity.pdbx_description
1 polymer ?
#
loop_
_entity_poly.entity_id
_entity_poly.type
_entity_poly.pdbx_seq_one_letter_code
_entity_poly.pdbx_strand_id
1 'polypeptide(L)'
;MARRKILDETDALTCLAAAEASGMSRRDWARSNGVDGRSLHCWWLALRDRAPVRSPIRLLELVAPGAPKRGATFVVRAGRVEVEVGADFDEAALLRLLRVAVEC
;
A
#
# COMPACT_ATOMS: atom_id res chain seq x y z
N MET A 1 -34.28 5.46 -27.91
CA MET A 1 -33.99 6.90 -28.09
C MET A 1 -32.64 7.21 -27.47
N ALA A 2 -31.74 7.86 -28.20
CA ALA A 2 -30.43 8.23 -27.66
C ALA A 2 -30.59 9.31 -26.58
N ARG A 3 -30.02 9.09 -25.39
CA ARG A 3 -30.01 10.08 -24.31
C ARG A 3 -28.98 11.17 -24.62
N ARG A 4 -29.23 12.39 -24.13
CA ARG A 4 -28.35 13.56 -24.34
C ARG A 4 -26.97 13.30 -23.69
N LYS A 5 -25.90 13.40 -24.47
CA LYS A 5 -24.52 13.37 -23.93
C LYS A 5 -24.12 14.75 -23.40
N ILE A 6 -23.22 14.76 -22.43
CA ILE A 6 -22.62 15.98 -21.89
C ILE A 6 -21.36 16.30 -22.69
N LEU A 7 -21.30 17.49 -23.27
CA LEU A 7 -20.30 17.87 -24.26
C LEU A 7 -19.06 18.52 -23.65
N ASP A 8 -19.24 19.26 -22.56
CA ASP A 8 -18.18 20.03 -21.93
C ASP A 8 -18.30 20.04 -20.40
N GLU A 9 -17.29 20.63 -19.77
CA GLU A 9 -17.15 20.71 -18.32
C GLU A 9 -18.23 21.59 -17.68
N THR A 10 -18.65 22.67 -18.34
CA THR A 10 -19.67 23.59 -17.83
C THR A 10 -21.04 22.91 -17.76
N ASP A 11 -21.42 22.19 -18.81
CA ASP A 11 -22.64 21.38 -18.85
C ASP A 11 -22.57 20.24 -17.82
N ALA A 12 -21.40 19.62 -17.64
CA ALA A 12 -21.19 18.60 -16.61
C ALA A 12 -21.42 19.15 -15.21
N LEU A 13 -20.79 20.28 -14.86
CA LEU A 13 -20.95 20.93 -13.56
C LEU A 13 -22.40 21.33 -13.30
N THR A 14 -23.07 21.88 -14.31
CA THR A 14 -24.49 22.26 -14.22
C THR A 14 -25.37 21.03 -13.95
N CYS A 15 -25.17 19.94 -14.68
CA CYS A 15 -25.92 18.70 -14.48
C CYS A 15 -25.65 18.06 -13.11
N LEU A 16 -24.40 18.08 -12.64
CA LEU A 16 -24.03 17.52 -11.35
C LEU A 16 -24.62 18.34 -10.19
N ALA A 17 -24.58 19.66 -10.27
CA ALA A 17 -25.20 20.55 -9.28
C ALA A 17 -26.72 20.38 -9.25
N ALA A 18 -27.37 20.25 -10.41
CA ALA A 18 -28.81 19.99 -10.49
C ALA A 18 -29.19 18.61 -9.92
N ALA A 19 -28.35 17.59 -10.16
CA ALA A 19 -28.53 16.27 -9.56
C ALA A 19 -28.42 16.32 -8.04
N GLU A 20 -27.43 17.03 -7.50
CA GLU A 20 -27.24 17.22 -6.06
C GLU A 20 -28.41 17.99 -5.42
N ALA A 21 -28.81 19.11 -6.01
CA ALA A 21 -29.93 19.92 -5.53
C ALA A 21 -31.28 19.15 -5.54
N SER A 22 -31.43 18.17 -6.42
CA SER A 22 -32.64 17.35 -6.49
C SER A 22 -32.76 16.33 -5.35
N GLY A 23 -31.68 16.05 -4.61
CA GLY A 23 -31.62 14.97 -3.62
C GLY A 23 -31.71 13.55 -4.22
N MET A 24 -31.83 13.41 -5.54
CA MET A 24 -31.87 12.13 -6.23
C MET A 24 -30.46 11.55 -6.41
N SER A 25 -30.38 10.24 -6.61
CA SER A 25 -29.14 9.66 -7.12
C SER A 25 -28.84 10.22 -8.52
N ARG A 26 -27.55 10.43 -8.85
CA ARG A 26 -27.12 10.89 -10.19
C ARG A 26 -27.70 10.04 -11.32
N ARG A 27 -27.85 8.73 -11.09
CA ARG A 27 -28.41 7.79 -12.06
C ARG A 27 -29.89 8.06 -12.32
N ASP A 28 -30.66 8.27 -11.25
CA ASP A 28 -32.10 8.48 -11.36
C ASP A 28 -32.40 9.87 -11.89
N TRP A 29 -31.64 10.88 -11.45
CA TRP A 29 -31.70 12.22 -12.02
C TRP A 29 -31.42 12.21 -13.53
N ALA A 30 -30.34 11.54 -13.98
CA ALA A 30 -30.00 11.47 -15.40
C ALA A 30 -31.11 10.78 -16.21
N ARG A 31 -31.71 9.70 -15.67
CA ARG A 31 -32.82 9.00 -16.30
C ARG A 31 -34.06 9.92 -16.45
N SER A 32 -34.43 10.63 -15.39
CA SER A 32 -35.60 11.53 -15.38
C SER A 32 -35.42 12.76 -16.28
N ASN A 33 -34.18 13.22 -16.47
CA ASN A 33 -33.86 14.41 -17.26
C ASN A 33 -33.34 14.09 -18.68
N GLY A 34 -33.42 12.83 -19.12
CA GLY A 34 -33.03 12.42 -20.48
C GLY A 34 -31.52 12.53 -20.76
N VAL A 35 -30.69 12.62 -19.73
CA VAL A 35 -29.23 12.69 -19.81
C VAL A 35 -28.63 11.29 -19.81
N ASP A 36 -27.56 11.08 -20.58
CA ASP A 36 -26.82 9.83 -20.56
C ASP A 36 -26.08 9.65 -19.23
N GLY A 37 -26.56 8.72 -18.40
CA GLY A 37 -26.00 8.49 -17.07
C GLY A 37 -24.53 8.02 -17.09
N ARG A 38 -24.06 7.39 -18.17
CA ARG A 38 -22.66 7.00 -18.31
C ARG A 38 -21.78 8.23 -18.54
N SER A 39 -22.18 9.12 -19.45
CA SER A 39 -21.53 10.40 -19.69
C SER A 39 -21.44 11.24 -18.41
N LEU A 40 -22.56 11.37 -17.67
CA LEU A 40 -22.57 12.07 -16.38
C LEU A 40 -21.63 11.43 -15.35
N HIS A 41 -21.57 10.10 -15.30
CA HIS A 41 -20.67 9.40 -14.39
C HIS A 41 -19.19 9.59 -14.74
N CYS A 42 -18.84 9.53 -16.03
CA CYS A 42 -17.48 9.77 -16.49
C CYS A 42 -17.00 11.20 -16.13
N TRP A 43 -17.85 12.20 -16.34
CA TRP A 43 -17.55 13.58 -15.93
C TRP A 43 -17.40 13.73 -14.42
N TRP A 44 -18.26 13.08 -13.63
CA TRP A 44 -18.13 13.09 -12.18
C TRP A 44 -16.78 12.53 -11.70
N LEU A 45 -16.32 11.42 -12.29
CA LEU A 45 -14.99 10.85 -11.98
C LEU A 45 -13.87 11.84 -12.35
N ALA A 46 -13.91 12.36 -13.58
CA ALA A 46 -12.89 13.28 -14.07
C ALA A 46 -12.77 14.56 -13.23
N LEU A 47 -13.90 15.10 -12.76
CA LEU A 47 -13.94 16.32 -11.94
C LEU A 47 -13.57 16.05 -10.48
N ARG A 48 -13.94 14.89 -9.93
CA ARG A 48 -13.53 14.49 -8.58
C ARG A 48 -12.02 14.36 -8.47
N ASP A 49 -11.39 13.73 -9.46
CA ASP A 49 -9.95 13.49 -9.44
C ASP A 49 -9.14 14.78 -9.70
N ARG A 50 -9.79 15.83 -10.24
CA ARG A 50 -9.26 17.20 -10.39
C ARG A 50 -9.54 18.11 -9.21
N ALA A 51 -10.36 17.70 -8.25
CA ALA A 51 -10.52 18.47 -7.01
C ALA A 51 -9.10 18.66 -6.43
N PRO A 52 -8.69 19.91 -6.08
CA PRO A 52 -7.34 20.16 -5.63
C PRO A 52 -7.07 19.21 -4.47
N VAL A 53 -6.10 18.33 -4.64
CA VAL A 53 -5.60 17.48 -3.56
C VAL A 53 -5.15 18.47 -2.48
N ARG A 54 -6.01 18.72 -1.49
CA ARG A 54 -5.76 19.68 -0.41
C ARG A 54 -4.58 19.28 0.47
N SER A 55 -4.03 18.10 0.24
CA SER A 55 -2.85 17.59 0.88
C SER A 55 -1.66 17.71 -0.08
N PRO A 56 -0.59 18.46 0.27
CA PRO A 56 0.63 18.41 -0.51
C PRO A 56 1.10 16.95 -0.59
N ILE A 57 1.44 16.50 -1.80
CA ILE A 57 2.03 15.18 -2.02
C ILE A 57 3.29 15.10 -1.16
N ARG A 58 3.24 14.30 -0.08
CA ARG A 58 4.41 14.03 0.76
C ARG A 58 5.18 12.88 0.16
N LEU A 59 6.33 13.20 -0.45
CA LEU A 59 7.31 12.21 -0.82
C LEU A 59 7.97 11.70 0.47
N LEU A 60 7.88 10.39 0.71
CA LEU A 60 8.55 9.70 1.80
C LEU A 60 9.60 8.78 1.17
N GLU A 61 10.84 8.91 1.60
CA GLU A 61 11.89 7.95 1.26
C GLU A 61 11.63 6.67 2.05
N LEU A 62 11.39 5.57 1.34
CA LEU A 62 11.32 4.25 1.95
C LEU A 62 12.74 3.73 2.15
N VAL A 63 13.31 4.01 3.32
CA VAL A 63 14.57 3.38 3.73
C VAL A 63 14.26 1.93 4.07
N ALA A 64 14.82 0.99 3.29
CA ALA A 64 14.75 -0.42 3.63
C ALA A 64 15.31 -0.62 5.04
N PRO A 65 14.65 -1.38 5.94
CA PRO A 65 15.23 -1.70 7.22
C PRO A 65 16.60 -2.32 6.97
N GLY A 66 17.64 -1.73 7.57
CA GLY A 66 19.00 -2.18 7.40
C GLY A 66 19.06 -3.69 7.64
N ALA A 67 19.82 -4.41 6.81
CA ALA A 67 19.96 -5.85 6.93
C ALA A 67 20.23 -6.21 8.41
N PRO A 68 19.54 -7.22 8.98
CA PRO A 68 19.82 -7.64 10.34
C PRO A 68 21.32 -7.88 10.45
N LYS A 69 21.98 -7.20 11.41
CA LYS A 69 23.39 -7.42 11.68
C LYS A 69 23.56 -8.93 11.83
N ARG A 70 24.28 -9.57 10.90
CA ARG A 70 24.61 -11.00 11.02
C ARG A 70 25.18 -11.16 12.42
N GLY A 71 24.51 -11.95 13.25
CA GLY A 71 24.95 -12.18 14.62
C GLY A 71 26.40 -12.67 14.60
N ALA A 72 27.17 -12.27 15.61
CA ALA A 72 28.58 -12.64 15.67
C ALA A 72 28.72 -14.16 15.63
N THR A 73 29.50 -14.67 14.69
CA THR A 73 29.92 -16.06 14.65
C THR A 73 31.19 -16.21 15.48
N PHE A 74 31.18 -17.13 16.44
CA PHE A 74 32.35 -17.51 17.22
C PHE A 74 32.94 -18.80 16.66
N VAL A 75 34.28 -18.92 16.68
CA VAL A 75 34.96 -20.18 16.36
C VAL A 75 35.64 -20.67 17.64
N VAL A 76 35.19 -21.80 18.15
CA VAL A 76 35.79 -22.49 19.29
C VAL A 76 36.83 -23.46 18.76
N ARG A 77 38.07 -23.35 19.24
CA ARG A 77 39.18 -24.23 18.85
C ARG A 77 39.63 -25.05 20.05
N ALA A 78 39.61 -26.38 19.91
CA ALA A 78 40.10 -27.33 20.91
C ALA A 78 41.02 -28.36 20.23
N GLY A 79 42.34 -28.16 20.35
CA GLY A 79 43.33 -29.00 19.68
C GLY A 79 43.19 -28.95 18.15
N ARG A 80 42.79 -30.07 17.54
CA ARG A 80 42.57 -30.20 16.08
C ARG A 80 41.11 -29.97 15.67
N VAL A 81 40.23 -29.71 16.63
CA VAL A 81 38.79 -29.53 16.38
C VAL A 81 38.46 -28.05 16.34
N GLU A 82 37.72 -27.64 15.31
CA GLU A 82 37.14 -26.30 15.18
C GLU A 82 35.61 -26.42 15.15
N VAL A 83 34.92 -25.61 15.95
CA VAL A 83 33.46 -25.55 15.99
C VAL A 83 33.01 -24.13 15.78
N GLU A 84 32.23 -23.91 14.72
CA GLU A 84 31.60 -22.63 14.42
C GLU A 84 30.26 -22.52 15.16
N VAL A 85 30.09 -21.43 15.90
CA VAL A 85 28.92 -21.14 16.73
C VAL A 85 28.32 -19.82 16.26
N GLY A 86 27.23 -19.88 15.51
CA GLY A 86 26.46 -18.70 15.13
C GLY A 86 25.67 -18.12 16.31
N ALA A 87 25.16 -16.89 16.18
CA ALA A 87 24.43 -16.22 17.27
C ALA A 87 23.12 -16.91 17.71
N ASP A 88 22.55 -17.77 16.85
CA ASP A 88 21.31 -18.51 17.12
C ASP A 88 21.57 -19.92 17.69
N PHE A 89 22.72 -20.13 18.35
CA PHE A 89 23.10 -21.44 18.87
C PHE A 89 22.22 -21.87 20.05
N ASP A 90 21.98 -23.18 20.17
CA ASP A 90 21.38 -23.77 21.37
C ASP A 90 22.44 -23.86 22.48
N GLU A 91 22.25 -23.06 23.53
CA GLU A 91 23.12 -23.00 24.69
C GLU A 91 23.31 -24.36 25.38
N ALA A 92 22.24 -25.15 25.50
CA ALA A 92 22.30 -26.45 26.16
C ALA A 92 23.05 -27.48 25.31
N ALA A 93 23.03 -27.35 23.99
CA ALA A 93 23.83 -28.17 23.08
C ALA A 93 25.31 -27.78 23.15
N LEU A 94 25.61 -26.48 23.12
CA LEU A 94 27.00 -25.98 23.20
C LEU A 94 27.65 -26.38 24.52
N LEU A 95 26.95 -26.23 25.66
CA LEU A 95 27.46 -26.65 26.97
C LEU A 95 27.78 -28.15 27.03
N ARG A 96 26.93 -28.98 26.43
CA ARG A 96 27.17 -30.43 26.34
C ARG A 96 28.43 -30.75 25.53
N LEU A 97 28.60 -30.06 24.40
CA LEU A 97 29.77 -30.25 23.54
C LEU A 97 31.07 -29.78 24.23
N LEU A 98 31.04 -28.63 24.91
CA LEU A 98 32.19 -28.12 25.66
C LEU A 98 32.60 -29.04 26.81
N ARG A 99 31.64 -29.66 27.52
CA ARG A 99 31.95 -30.65 28.57
C ARG A 99 32.74 -31.83 28.02
N VAL A 100 32.31 -32.39 26.88
CA VAL A 100 33.05 -33.49 26.23
C VAL A 100 34.45 -33.05 25.82
N ALA A 101 34.59 -31.83 25.30
CA ALA A 101 35.89 -31.31 24.87
C ALA A 101 36.87 -31.05 26.03
N VAL A 102 36.36 -30.73 27.24
CA VAL A 102 37.19 -30.56 28.45
C VAL A 102 37.64 -31.90 29.04
N GLU A 103 36.90 -32.98 28.78
CA GLU A 103 37.22 -34.33 29.27
C GLU A 103 38.19 -35.10 28.36
N CYS A 104 38.48 -34.59 27.16
CA CYS A 104 39.42 -35.15 26.18
C CYS A 104 40.80 -34.50 26.29
#